data_AF-A0AAN5HZV3-F1
#
_entry.id   AF-A0AAN5HZV3-F1
#
_cell.length_a   1.000
_cell.length_b   1.000
_cell.length_c   1.000
_cell.angle_alpha   90.00
_cell.angle_beta   90.00
_cell.angle_gamma   90.00
#
_symmetry.space_group_name_H-M   'P 1'
#
loop_
_entity.id
_entity.type
_entity.pdbx_description
1 polymer ?
#
loop_
_entity_poly.entity_id
_entity_poly.type
_entity_poly.pdbx_seq_one_letter_code
_entity_poly.pdbx_strand_id
1 'polypeptide(L)'
;VLHVALNRNHVKLARLSDSLRRFPNDKYSLSLRVQLRENIWSIQKIQFGVVILTVALIVNIVIMFFPVFIFTRADQMAALQWCMWTANIILAICAAGAAPVGHIALAIHTGARPFYIQWYLSK
;
A
#
# COMPACT_ATOMS: atom_id res chain seq x y z
N VAL A 1 0.20 0.66 -12.84
CA VAL A 1 -0.84 1.68 -12.50
C VAL A 1 -0.30 2.76 -11.56
N LEU A 2 0.16 2.44 -10.34
CA LEU A 2 0.72 3.42 -9.37
C LEU A 2 1.84 4.29 -9.98
N HIS A 3 2.72 3.69 -10.77
CA HIS A 3 3.81 4.40 -11.45
C HIS A 3 3.33 5.47 -12.46
N VAL A 4 2.24 5.18 -13.18
CA VAL A 4 1.62 6.12 -14.13
C VAL A 4 0.93 7.27 -13.38
N ALA A 5 0.26 6.96 -12.25
CA ALA A 5 -0.35 7.97 -11.39
C ALA A 5 0.71 8.90 -10.77
N LEU A 6 1.86 8.34 -10.34
CA LEU A 6 3.01 9.11 -9.87
C LEU A 6 3.54 10.07 -10.94
N ASN A 7 3.83 9.58 -12.15
CA ASN A 7 4.32 10.43 -13.23
C ASN A 7 3.34 11.55 -13.58
N ARG A 8 2.04 11.26 -13.62
CA ARG A 8 1.01 12.29 -13.85
C ARG A 8 1.02 13.35 -12.76
N ASN A 9 1.14 12.97 -11.49
CA ASN A 9 1.20 13.92 -10.38
C ASN A 9 2.51 14.73 -10.37
N HIS A 10 3.64 14.13 -10.70
CA HIS A 10 4.91 14.85 -10.87
C HIS A 10 4.85 15.89 -12.00
N VAL A 11 4.29 15.54 -13.15
CA VAL A 11 4.11 16.47 -14.27
C VAL A 11 3.15 17.61 -13.90
N LYS A 12 2.04 17.31 -13.21
CA LYS A 12 1.12 18.35 -12.70
C LYS A 12 1.79 19.28 -11.71
N LEU A 13 2.59 18.74 -10.79
CA LEU A 13 3.35 19.53 -9.81
C LEU A 13 4.38 20.44 -10.49
N ALA A 14 5.09 19.94 -11.52
CA ALA A 14 6.05 20.73 -12.29
C ALA A 14 5.37 21.91 -13.00
N ARG A 15 4.25 21.66 -13.69
CA ARG A 15 3.45 22.72 -14.34
C ARG A 15 2.92 23.75 -13.34
N LEU A 16 2.46 23.29 -12.17
CA LEU A 16 1.98 24.19 -11.13
C LEU A 16 3.10 25.04 -10.55
N SER A 17 4.29 24.46 -10.35
CA SER A 17 5.48 25.17 -9.89
C SER A 17 5.91 26.27 -10.87
N ASP A 18 5.84 25.99 -12.17
CA ASP A 18 6.11 26.99 -13.21
C ASP A 18 5.06 28.10 -13.23
N SER A 19 3.78 27.77 -13.00
CA SER A 19 2.69 28.76 -12.91
C SER A 19 2.82 29.65 -11.67
N LEU A 20 3.15 29.08 -10.51
CA LEU A 20 3.43 29.80 -9.25
C LEU A 20 4.60 30.78 -9.41
N ARG A 21 5.63 30.42 -10.17
CA ARG A 21 6.77 31.29 -10.45
C ARG A 21 6.37 32.53 -11.27
N ARG A 22 5.34 32.42 -12.11
CA ARG A 22 4.80 33.53 -12.91
C ARG A 22 3.77 34.39 -12.16
N PHE A 23 3.03 33.79 -11.22
CA PHE A 23 1.98 34.47 -10.45
C PHE A 23 2.16 34.22 -8.94
N PRO A 24 3.06 34.96 -8.27
CA PRO A 24 3.45 34.68 -6.88
C PRO A 24 2.37 34.97 -5.83
N ASN A 25 1.33 35.74 -6.17
CA ASN A 25 0.27 36.14 -5.24
C ASN A 25 -0.94 35.20 -5.19
N ASP A 26 -0.93 34.09 -5.95
CA ASP A 26 -2.05 33.16 -5.98
C ASP A 26 -2.01 32.18 -4.79
N LYS A 27 -2.76 32.49 -3.72
CA LYS A 27 -2.90 31.63 -2.54
C LYS A 27 -3.50 30.25 -2.87
N TYR A 28 -4.35 30.14 -3.89
CA TYR A 28 -4.99 28.88 -4.26
C TYR A 28 -3.96 27.89 -4.82
N SER A 29 -3.02 28.39 -5.62
CA SER A 29 -1.95 27.57 -6.21
C SER A 29 -1.00 26.97 -5.16
N LEU A 30 -0.84 27.62 -4.00
CA LEU A 30 0.01 27.13 -2.92
C LEU A 30 -0.62 25.93 -2.18
N SER A 31 -1.93 25.98 -1.92
CA SER A 31 -2.66 24.86 -1.34
C SER A 31 -2.66 23.62 -2.26
N LEU A 32 -2.82 23.84 -3.57
CA LEU A 32 -2.81 22.76 -4.56
C LEU A 32 -1.43 22.10 -4.67
N ARG A 33 -0.35 22.87 -4.51
CA ARG A 33 1.03 22.34 -4.47
C ARG A 33 1.25 21.38 -3.29
N VAL A 34 0.73 21.74 -2.12
CA VAL A 34 0.80 20.91 -0.92
C VAL A 34 0.03 19.60 -1.13
N GLN A 35 -1.22 19.68 -1.61
CA GLN A 35 -2.04 18.49 -1.91
C GLN A 35 -1.38 17.55 -2.93
N LEU A 36 -0.77 18.10 -3.99
CA LEU A 36 -0.05 17.29 -4.98
C LEU A 36 1.20 16.61 -4.39
N ARG A 37 1.94 17.29 -3.50
CA ARG A 37 3.08 16.69 -2.78
C ARG A 37 2.62 15.57 -1.85
N GLU A 38 1.55 15.78 -1.10
CA GLU A 38 0.96 14.77 -0.22
C GLU A 38 0.48 13.55 -1.01
N ASN A 39 -0.15 13.76 -2.18
CA ASN A 39 -0.56 12.68 -3.06
C ASN A 39 0.63 11.88 -3.63
N ILE A 40 1.73 12.54 -4.00
CA ILE A 40 2.95 11.85 -4.45
C ILE A 40 3.51 11.00 -3.31
N TRP A 41 3.62 11.59 -2.12
CA TRP A 41 4.16 10.91 -0.95
C TRP A 41 3.30 9.71 -0.53
N SER A 42 1.98 9.86 -0.50
CA SER A 42 1.06 8.78 -0.15
C SER A 42 1.12 7.63 -1.15
N ILE A 43 1.17 7.92 -2.46
CA ILE A 43 1.31 6.88 -3.50
C ILE A 43 2.65 6.14 -3.38
N GLN A 44 3.75 6.84 -3.08
CA GLN A 44 5.05 6.20 -2.85
C GLN A 44 5.02 5.26 -1.64
N LYS A 45 4.38 5.68 -0.53
CA LYS A 45 4.21 4.83 0.67
C LYS A 45 3.34 3.62 0.40
N ILE A 46 2.26 3.77 -0.37
CA ILE A 46 1.42 2.65 -0.81
C ILE A 46 2.24 1.67 -1.66
N GLN A 47 3.01 2.16 -2.62
CA GLN A 47 3.85 1.31 -3.47
C GLN A 47 4.86 0.51 -2.62
N PHE A 48 5.51 1.15 -1.65
CA PHE A 48 6.42 0.48 -0.73
C PHE A 48 5.69 -0.59 0.12
N GLY A 49 4.51 -0.28 0.65
CA GLY A 49 3.69 -1.21 1.40
C GLY A 49 3.27 -2.44 0.59
N VAL A 50 2.87 -2.24 -0.68
CA VAL A 50 2.53 -3.34 -1.60
C VAL A 50 3.74 -4.25 -1.85
N VAL A 51 4.94 -3.68 -2.01
CA VAL A 51 6.17 -4.46 -2.21
C VAL A 51 6.48 -5.31 -0.98
N ILE A 52 6.46 -4.72 0.22
CA ILE A 52 6.68 -5.46 1.48
C ILE A 52 5.67 -6.60 1.61
N LEU A 53 4.39 -6.33 1.35
CA LEU A 53 3.33 -7.31 1.47
C LEU A 53 3.51 -8.46 0.48
N THR A 54 3.95 -8.15 -0.75
CA THR A 54 4.27 -9.16 -1.76
C THR A 54 5.43 -10.06 -1.32
N VAL A 55 6.51 -9.47 -0.79
CA VAL A 55 7.65 -10.24 -0.28
C VAL A 55 7.23 -11.12 0.91
N ALA A 56 6.43 -10.59 1.84
CA ALA A 56 5.92 -11.34 2.98
C ALA A 56 5.07 -12.54 2.56
N LEU A 57 4.23 -12.39 1.53
CA LEU A 57 3.44 -13.50 0.97
C LEU A 57 4.32 -14.56 0.29
N ILE A 58 5.37 -14.17 -0.43
CA ILE A 58 6.32 -15.12 -1.02
C ILE A 58 7.01 -15.94 0.07
N VAL A 59 7.49 -15.27 1.12
CA VAL A 59 8.11 -15.94 2.28
C VAL A 59 7.12 -16.87 2.96
N ASN A 60 5.85 -16.46 3.08
CA ASN A 60 4.79 -17.29 3.65
C ASN A 60 4.58 -18.60 2.88
N ILE A 61 4.53 -18.54 1.54
CA ILE A 61 4.41 -19.72 0.69
C ILE A 61 5.59 -20.67 0.93
N VAL A 62 6.82 -20.15 1.01
CA VAL A 62 8.00 -20.98 1.29
C VAL A 62 7.88 -21.65 2.66
N ILE A 63 7.51 -20.92 3.70
CA ILE A 63 7.33 -21.46 5.06
C ILE A 63 6.19 -22.49 5.11
N MET A 64 5.17 -22.34 4.29
CA MET A 64 4.05 -23.28 4.24
C MET A 64 4.41 -24.59 3.52
N PHE A 65 5.08 -24.50 2.37
CA PHE A 65 5.33 -25.67 1.52
C PHE A 65 6.64 -26.39 1.84
N PHE A 66 7.71 -25.68 2.16
CA PHE A 66 9.02 -26.27 2.40
C PHE A 66 9.02 -27.33 3.53
N PRO A 67 8.35 -27.10 4.68
CA PRO A 67 8.29 -28.09 5.76
C PRO A 67 7.53 -29.36 5.38
N VAL A 68 6.54 -29.28 4.48
CA VAL A 68 5.73 -30.43 4.03
C VAL A 68 6.59 -31.43 3.26
N PHE A 69 7.60 -30.97 2.52
CA PHE A 69 8.50 -31.85 1.78
C PHE A 69 9.63 -32.45 2.65
N ILE A 70 9.94 -31.82 3.80
CA ILE A 70 11.06 -32.21 4.65
C ILE A 70 10.60 -33.07 5.83
N PHE A 71 9.54 -32.65 6.53
CA PHE A 71 9.05 -33.32 7.72
C PHE A 71 7.98 -34.35 7.35
N THR A 72 8.43 -35.47 6.79
CA THR A 72 7.56 -36.58 6.36
C THR A 72 7.41 -37.68 7.42
N ARG A 73 8.19 -37.62 8.50
CA ARG A 73 8.21 -38.65 9.55
C ARG A 73 7.28 -38.29 10.71
N ALA A 74 6.74 -39.31 11.37
CA ALA A 74 5.74 -39.16 12.43
C ALA A 74 6.27 -38.45 13.69
N ASP A 75 7.57 -38.60 13.99
CA ASP A 75 8.26 -37.93 15.10
C ASP A 75 8.41 -36.41 14.88
N GLN A 76 8.24 -35.94 13.64
CA GLN A 76 8.45 -34.55 13.25
C GLN A 76 7.13 -33.77 13.05
N MET A 77 5.99 -34.41 13.30
CA MET A 77 4.66 -33.80 13.09
C MET A 77 4.42 -32.55 13.96
N ALA A 78 4.99 -32.50 15.16
CA ALA A 78 4.90 -31.31 16.00
C ALA A 78 5.61 -30.10 15.37
N ALA A 79 6.79 -30.30 14.76
CA ALA A 79 7.51 -29.24 14.06
C ALA A 79 6.73 -28.73 12.83
N LEU A 80 6.10 -29.65 12.09
CA LEU A 80 5.23 -29.30 10.96
C LEU A 80 4.04 -28.42 11.41
N GLN A 81 3.40 -28.75 12.53
CA GLN A 81 2.29 -27.96 13.08
C GLN A 81 2.72 -26.53 13.46
N TRP A 82 3.87 -26.37 14.09
CA TRP A 82 4.43 -25.05 14.41
C TRP A 82 4.69 -24.22 13.16
N CYS A 83 5.28 -24.81 12.11
CA CYS A 83 5.48 -24.13 10.83
C CYS A 83 4.15 -23.68 10.21
N MET A 84 3.13 -24.54 10.25
CA MET A 84 1.81 -24.22 9.70
C MET A 84 1.11 -23.10 10.50
N TRP A 85 1.25 -23.10 11.83
CA TRP A 85 0.75 -22.01 12.67
C TRP A 85 1.45 -20.69 12.38
N THR A 86 2.77 -20.70 12.25
CA THR A 86 3.55 -19.50 11.89
C THR A 86 3.13 -18.97 10.51
N ALA A 87 2.94 -19.85 9.52
CA ALA A 87 2.44 -19.45 8.20
C ALA A 87 1.04 -18.82 8.30
N ASN A 88 0.11 -19.40 9.06
CA ASN A 88 -1.24 -18.84 9.23
C ASN A 88 -1.21 -17.46 9.90
N ILE A 89 -0.38 -17.25 10.92
CA ILE A 89 -0.24 -15.94 11.59
C ILE A 89 0.30 -14.89 10.61
N ILE A 90 1.35 -15.21 9.86
CA ILE A 90 1.92 -14.29 8.87
C ILE A 90 0.87 -13.96 7.79
N LEU A 91 0.09 -14.94 7.34
CA LEU A 91 -0.97 -14.73 6.36
C LEU A 91 -2.07 -13.80 6.90
N ALA A 92 -2.48 -13.99 8.17
CA ALA A 92 -3.47 -13.13 8.82
C ALA A 92 -2.98 -11.67 8.93
N ILE A 93 -1.71 -11.47 9.31
CA ILE A 93 -1.10 -10.13 9.37
C ILE A 93 -1.05 -9.49 7.97
N CYS A 94 -0.68 -10.25 6.95
CA CYS A 94 -0.66 -9.77 5.56
C CYS A 94 -2.07 -9.41 5.09
N ALA A 95 -3.08 -10.24 5.36
CA ALA A 95 -4.47 -9.97 4.98
C ALA A 95 -5.03 -8.72 5.68
N ALA A 96 -4.76 -8.56 6.97
CA ALA A 96 -5.15 -7.38 7.74
C ALA A 96 -4.48 -6.10 7.22
N GLY A 97 -3.20 -6.17 6.82
CA GLY A 97 -2.48 -5.05 6.21
C GLY A 97 -2.88 -4.74 4.77
N ALA A 98 -3.30 -5.75 4.00
CA ALA A 98 -3.72 -5.61 2.60
C ALA A 98 -5.06 -4.87 2.47
N ALA A 99 -5.99 -5.10 3.39
CA ALA A 99 -7.32 -4.52 3.36
C ALA A 99 -7.33 -2.97 3.29
N PRO A 100 -6.66 -2.21 4.19
CA PRO A 100 -6.62 -0.76 4.11
C PRO A 100 -5.87 -0.27 2.87
N VAL A 101 -4.77 -0.92 2.48
CA VAL A 101 -3.99 -0.56 1.29
C VAL A 101 -4.82 -0.73 0.01
N GLY A 102 -5.59 -1.82 -0.08
CA GLY A 102 -6.51 -2.09 -1.18
C GLY A 102 -7.65 -1.08 -1.26
N HIS A 103 -8.27 -0.72 -0.13
CA HIS A 103 -9.30 0.30 -0.08
C HIS A 103 -8.80 1.68 -0.53
N ILE A 104 -7.59 2.06 -0.14
CA ILE A 104 -6.98 3.33 -0.55
C ILE A 104 -6.64 3.31 -2.05
N ALA A 105 -6.09 2.20 -2.56
CA ALA A 105 -5.79 2.05 -3.98
C ALA A 105 -7.06 2.11 -4.85
N LEU A 106 -8.15 1.46 -4.42
CA LEU A 106 -9.46 1.52 -5.07
C LEU A 106 -10.06 2.93 -5.04
N ALA A 107 -9.97 3.62 -3.90
CA ALA A 107 -10.42 5.00 -3.77
C ALA A 107 -9.68 5.95 -4.73
N ILE A 108 -8.35 5.80 -4.85
CA ILE A 108 -7.54 6.59 -5.79
C ILE A 108 -7.94 6.31 -7.24
N HIS A 109 -8.28 5.07 -7.58
CA HIS A 109 -8.67 4.70 -8.95
C HIS A 109 -10.09 5.15 -9.30
N THR A 110 -11.05 5.00 -8.40
CA THR A 110 -12.47 5.28 -8.66
C THR A 110 -12.85 6.73 -8.42
N GLY A 111 -11.97 7.52 -7.78
CA GLY A 111 -12.32 8.85 -7.29
C GLY A 111 -13.33 8.85 -6.13
N ALA A 112 -13.73 7.66 -5.66
CA ALA A 112 -14.63 7.51 -4.53
C ALA A 112 -13.87 7.78 -3.23
N ARG A 113 -14.46 8.61 -2.37
CA ARG A 113 -13.90 8.85 -1.03
C ARG A 113 -14.02 7.54 -0.23
N PRO A 114 -12.93 7.01 0.34
CA PRO A 114 -13.01 5.81 1.14
C PRO A 114 -13.86 6.05 2.38
N PHE A 115 -14.58 5.01 2.83
CA PHE A 115 -15.62 5.09 3.86
C PHE A 115 -15.16 5.80 5.15
N TYR A 116 -13.92 5.60 5.59
CA TYR A 116 -13.39 6.24 6.80
C TYR A 116 -13.23 7.77 6.65
N ILE A 117 -12.97 8.28 5.44
CA ILE A 117 -12.94 9.72 5.15
C ILE A 117 -14.37 10.27 5.13
N GLN A 118 -15.34 9.50 4.61
CA GLN A 118 -16.75 9.90 4.66
C GLN A 118 -17.27 9.95 6.10
N TRP A 119 -16.94 8.97 6.93
CA TRP A 119 -17.30 8.94 8.35
C TRP A 119 -16.62 10.06 9.16
N TYR A 120 -15.34 10.34 8.89
CA TYR A 120 -14.61 11.45 9.55
C TYR A 120 -15.17 12.82 9.16
N LEU A 121 -15.59 13.01 7.91
CA LEU A 121 -16.18 14.26 7.42
C LEU A 121 -17.68 14.41 7.78
N SER A 122 -18.35 13.35 8.21
CA SER A 122 -19.74 13.41 8.69
C SER A 122 -19.85 13.65 10.20
N LYS A 123 -18.72 13.86 10.88
CA LYS A 123 -18.64 14.40 12.24
C LYS A 123 -18.33 15.89 12.17
#